data_AF-A0A1D1XS86-F1
#
_entry.id   AF-A0A1D1XS86-F1
#
_cell.length_a   1.000
_cell.length_b   1.000
_cell.length_c   1.000
_cell.angle_alpha   90.00
_cell.angle_beta   90.00
_cell.angle_gamma   90.00
#
_symmetry.space_group_name_H-M   'P 1'
#
loop_
_entity.id
_entity.type
_entity.pdbx_description
1 polymer ?
#
loop_
_entity_poly.entity_id
_entity_poly.type
_entity_poly.pdbx_seq_one_letter_code
_entity_poly.pdbx_strand_id
1 'polypeptide(L)'
;DIMVNFCKRETERASRASAIILNTFEQLEGPVLQAMASILPPVYSIGPLPLFSQQLPKSIVSTIGSNLWKEDTSCLQWLDERRPGSVVFVSFGSITVTTNQQMVEF
;
A
#
# COMPACT_ATOMS: atom_id res chain seq x y z
N ASP A 1 -19.79 9.50 9.68
CA ASP A 1 -18.34 9.31 9.52
C ASP A 1 -17.90 9.91 8.19
N ILE A 2 -16.92 10.82 8.19
CA ILE A 2 -16.48 11.55 6.98
C ILE A 2 -15.81 10.60 5.97
N MET A 3 -14.97 9.68 6.44
CA MET A 3 -14.22 8.76 5.60
C MET A 3 -15.13 7.73 4.94
N VAL A 4 -16.11 7.19 5.68
CA VAL A 4 -17.09 6.25 5.10
C VAL A 4 -17.89 6.91 3.99
N ASN A 5 -18.36 8.15 4.20
CA ASN A 5 -19.11 8.89 3.19
C ASN A 5 -18.25 9.21 1.95
N PHE A 6 -16.97 9.53 2.16
CA PHE A 6 -16.02 9.72 1.07
C PHE A 6 -15.86 8.43 0.24
N CYS A 7 -15.55 7.30 0.90
CA CYS A 7 -15.37 6.01 0.22
C CYS A 7 -16.60 5.62 -0.59
N LYS A 8 -17.81 5.70 -0.01
CA LYS A 8 -19.05 5.40 -0.72
C LYS A 8 -19.19 6.20 -2.02
N ARG A 9 -19.00 7.52 -1.93
CA ARG A 9 -19.13 8.44 -3.07
C ARG A 9 -18.10 8.13 -4.16
N GLU A 10 -16.84 7.90 -3.80
CA GLU A 10 -15.80 7.63 -4.79
C GLU A 10 -15.94 6.23 -5.41
N THR A 11 -16.39 5.23 -4.64
CA THR A 11 -16.71 3.90 -5.18
C THR A 11 -17.85 3.96 -6.20
N GLU A 12 -18.93 4.71 -5.93
CA GLU A 12 -20.01 4.91 -6.91
C GLU A 12 -19.50 5.56 -8.21
N ARG A 13 -18.56 6.52 -8.08
CA ARG A 13 -17.96 7.23 -9.22
C ARG A 13 -16.96 6.39 -10.02
N ALA A 14 -16.36 5.36 -9.43
CA ALA A 14 -15.39 4.50 -10.12
C ALA A 14 -15.94 3.90 -11.42
N SER A 15 -17.25 3.62 -11.46
CA SER A 15 -17.96 3.14 -12.67
C SER A 15 -17.89 4.10 -13.86
N ARG A 16 -17.62 5.38 -13.62
CA ARG A 16 -17.54 6.45 -14.65
C ARG A 16 -16.11 6.72 -15.11
N ALA A 17 -15.11 6.05 -14.54
CA ALA A 17 -13.72 6.20 -14.95
C ALA A 17 -13.49 5.61 -16.36
N SER A 18 -12.44 6.06 -17.05
CA SER A 18 -12.03 5.42 -18.31
C SER A 18 -11.35 4.08 -18.09
N ALA A 19 -10.70 3.92 -16.94
CA ALA A 19 -10.06 2.68 -16.48
C ALA A 19 -9.82 2.75 -14.96
N ILE A 20 -9.63 1.59 -14.34
CA ILE A 20 -9.22 1.44 -12.95
C ILE A 20 -7.83 0.81 -12.93
N ILE A 21 -6.87 1.46 -12.28
CA ILE A 21 -5.49 0.99 -12.17
C ILE A 21 -5.22 0.61 -10.72
N LEU A 22 -4.79 -0.62 -10.48
CA LEU A 22 -4.56 -1.18 -9.16
C LEU A 22 -3.11 -1.63 -9.01
N ASN A 23 -2.51 -1.28 -7.87
CA ASN A 23 -1.19 -1.77 -7.47
C ASN A 23 -1.31 -3.17 -6.84
N THR A 24 -1.67 -4.14 -7.66
CA THR A 24 -1.80 -5.57 -7.33
C THR A 24 -1.44 -6.40 -8.56
N PHE A 25 -1.52 -7.73 -8.49
CA PHE A 25 -1.24 -8.64 -9.59
C PHE A 25 -2.14 -9.89 -9.52
N GLU A 26 -2.31 -10.55 -10.67
CA GLU A 26 -3.28 -11.64 -10.87
C GLU A 26 -3.10 -12.79 -9.86
N GLN A 27 -1.86 -13.19 -9.60
CA GLN A 27 -1.56 -14.31 -8.71
C GLN A 27 -1.91 -14.01 -7.24
N LEU A 28 -2.07 -12.73 -6.86
CA LEU A 28 -2.48 -12.34 -5.51
C LEU A 28 -4.01 -12.25 -5.38
N GLU A 29 -4.70 -11.67 -6.38
CA GLU A 29 -6.11 -11.27 -6.26
C GLU A 29 -7.01 -11.63 -7.46
N GLY A 30 -6.61 -12.59 -8.31
CA GLY A 30 -7.29 -12.91 -9.57
C GLY A 30 -8.83 -13.03 -9.50
N PRO A 31 -9.42 -13.80 -8.57
CA PRO A 31 -10.87 -13.87 -8.44
C PRO A 31 -11.54 -12.51 -8.15
N VAL A 32 -10.89 -11.64 -7.38
CA VAL A 32 -11.38 -10.30 -7.07
C VAL A 32 -11.28 -9.40 -8.31
N LEU A 33 -10.16 -9.46 -9.04
CA LEU A 33 -9.96 -8.72 -10.28
C LEU A 33 -11.00 -9.09 -11.34
N GLN A 34 -11.30 -10.39 -11.49
CA GLN A 34 -12.34 -10.86 -12.40
C GLN A 34 -13.73 -10.35 -11.99
N ALA A 35 -14.06 -10.41 -10.69
CA ALA A 35 -15.32 -9.87 -10.19
C ALA A 35 -15.43 -8.36 -10.42
N MET A 36 -14.37 -7.60 -10.18
CA MET A 36 -14.32 -6.16 -10.44
C MET A 36 -14.49 -5.84 -11.93
N ALA A 37 -13.78 -6.56 -12.81
CA ALA A 37 -13.88 -6.38 -14.26
C ALA A 37 -15.29 -6.65 -14.82
N SER A 38 -16.13 -7.40 -14.10
CA SER A 38 -17.53 -7.64 -14.51
C SER A 38 -18.47 -6.47 -14.22
N ILE A 39 -18.09 -5.54 -13.34
CA ILE A 39 -18.96 -4.44 -12.89
C ILE A 39 -18.32 -3.04 -13.04
N LEU A 40 -17.05 -2.96 -13.41
CA LEU A 40 -16.29 -1.71 -13.57
C LEU A 40 -15.77 -1.56 -15.01
N PRO A 41 -15.34 -0.34 -15.40
CA PRO A 41 -14.51 -0.12 -16.58
C PRO A 41 -13.23 -0.98 -16.57
N PRO A 42 -12.46 -1.04 -17.67
CA PRO A 42 -11.24 -1.85 -17.75
C PRO A 42 -10.36 -1.72 -16.50
N VAL A 43 -10.10 -2.86 -15.84
CA VAL A 43 -9.30 -2.96 -14.62
C VAL A 43 -7.91 -3.48 -15.00
N TYR A 44 -6.87 -2.74 -14.61
CA TYR A 44 -5.47 -3.09 -14.86
C TYR A 44 -4.73 -3.29 -13.54
N SER A 45 -4.19 -4.49 -13.34
CA SER A 45 -3.29 -4.83 -12.24
C SER A 45 -1.84 -4.61 -12.70
N ILE A 46 -1.18 -3.57 -12.16
CA ILE A 46 0.17 -3.14 -12.59
C ILE A 46 1.20 -3.24 -11.46
N GLY A 47 0.89 -4.01 -10.41
CA GLY A 47 1.73 -4.17 -9.23
C GLY A 47 2.65 -5.38 -9.28
N PRO A 48 3.55 -5.52 -8.29
CA PRO A 48 3.81 -4.56 -7.22
C PRO A 48 4.76 -3.44 -7.66
N LEU A 49 4.28 -2.19 -7.64
CA LEU A 49 5.04 -1.00 -8.03
C LEU A 49 6.43 -0.88 -7.37
N PRO A 50 6.61 -1.19 -6.06
CA PRO A 50 7.93 -1.10 -5.43
C PRO A 50 9.01 -1.98 -6.09
N LEU A 51 8.65 -3.15 -6.63
CA LEU A 51 9.62 -4.02 -7.30
C LEU A 51 10.02 -3.46 -8.66
N PHE A 52 9.08 -2.86 -9.40
CA PHE A 52 9.37 -2.22 -10.68
C PHE A 52 10.23 -0.96 -10.51
N SER A 53 9.99 -0.20 -9.45
CA SER A 53 10.81 0.97 -9.11
C SER A 53 12.29 0.62 -8.91
N GLN A 54 12.62 -0.56 -8.38
CA GLN A 54 14.02 -0.99 -8.20
C GLN A 54 14.76 -1.19 -9.53
N GLN A 55 14.04 -1.38 -10.64
CA GLN A 55 14.62 -1.60 -11.96
C GLN A 55 14.80 -0.31 -12.77
N LEU A 56 14.26 0.81 -12.27
CA LEU A 56 14.31 2.11 -12.94
C LEU A 56 15.53 2.93 -12.48
N PRO A 57 16.03 3.86 -13.33
CA PRO A 57 17.06 4.81 -12.92
C PRO A 57 16.63 5.61 -11.69
N LYS A 58 17.54 5.78 -10.72
CA LYS A 58 17.28 6.52 -9.47
C LYS A 58 16.73 7.94 -9.72
N SER A 59 17.12 8.59 -10.82
CA SER A 59 16.64 9.91 -11.22
C SER A 59 15.13 9.97 -11.51
N ILE A 60 14.54 8.85 -11.92
CA ILE A 60 13.10 8.73 -12.18
C ILE A 60 12.35 8.41 -10.88
N VAL A 61 12.95 7.58 -10.02
CA VAL A 61 12.29 7.05 -8.82
C VAL A 61 12.40 8.01 -7.63
N SER A 62 13.44 8.86 -7.57
CA SER A 62 13.66 9.79 -6.44
C SER A 62 12.56 10.82 -6.23
N THR A 63 11.71 11.06 -7.25
CA THR A 63 10.53 11.91 -7.16
C THR A 63 9.25 11.15 -6.83
N ILE A 64 9.29 9.81 -6.86
CA ILE A 64 8.15 8.92 -6.62
C ILE A 64 8.32 8.30 -5.23
N GLY A 65 7.95 9.06 -4.20
CA GLY A 65 7.92 8.58 -2.81
C GLY A 65 6.57 7.92 -2.48
N SER A 66 6.60 6.79 -1.78
CA SER A 66 5.39 6.15 -1.21
C SER A 66 5.20 6.48 0.28
N ASN A 67 6.12 7.25 0.87
CA ASN A 67 6.11 7.60 2.29
C ASN A 67 5.41 8.94 2.52
N LEU A 68 4.51 8.97 3.51
CA LEU A 68 3.82 10.19 3.94
C LEU A 68 4.66 11.03 4.90
N TRP A 69 5.70 10.44 5.48
CA TRP A 69 6.61 11.07 6.45
C TRP A 69 8.06 10.89 6.01
N LYS A 70 8.95 11.72 6.57
CA LYS A 70 10.39 11.55 6.39
C LYS A 70 10.82 10.22 6.98
N GLU A 71 11.60 9.47 6.21
CA GLU A 71 12.13 8.17 6.63
C GLU A 71 13.15 8.31 7.76
N ASP A 72 13.06 7.41 8.74
CA ASP A 72 14.10 7.16 9.74
C ASP A 72 14.71 5.78 9.48
N THR A 73 16.00 5.75 9.16
CA THR A 73 16.73 4.55 8.83
C THR A 73 17.55 4.01 10.00
N SER A 74 17.48 4.61 11.19
CA SER A 74 18.25 4.20 12.36
C SER A 74 17.98 2.74 12.78
N CYS A 75 16.74 2.28 12.61
CA CYS A 75 16.35 0.90 12.92
C CYS A 75 17.01 -0.15 12.01
N LEU A 76 17.45 0.24 10.80
CA LEU A 76 18.11 -0.66 9.87
C LEU A 76 19.49 -1.08 10.38
N GLN A 77 20.25 -0.11 10.93
CA GLN A 77 21.54 -0.42 11.54
C GLN A 77 21.38 -1.39 12.73
N TRP A 78 20.35 -1.21 13.55
CA TRP A 78 20.04 -2.14 14.64
C TRP A 78 19.61 -3.53 14.13
N LEU A 79 18.96 -3.60 12.96
CA LEU A 79 18.51 -4.86 12.34
C LEU A 79 19.68 -5.67 11.78
N ASP A 80 20.69 -5.01 11.22
CA ASP A 80 21.90 -5.63 10.67
C ASP A 80 22.69 -6.46 11.71
N GLU A 81 22.54 -6.13 13.00
CA GLU A 81 23.19 -6.83 14.12
C GLU A 81 22.41 -8.08 14.61
N ARG A 82 21.24 -8.38 14.04
CA ARG A 82 20.37 -9.49 14.49
C ARG A 82 20.53 -10.72 13.62
N ARG A 83 20.21 -11.90 14.17
CA ARG A 83 20.23 -13.14 13.39
C ARG A 83 19.12 -13.11 12.33
N PRO A 84 19.35 -13.68 11.13
CA PRO A 84 18.29 -13.79 10.12
C PRO A 84 17.04 -14.46 10.68
N GLY A 85 15.87 -13.85 10.44
CA GLY A 85 14.58 -14.37 10.89
C GLY A 85 14.31 -14.27 12.40
N SER A 86 15.15 -13.57 13.18
CA SER A 86 14.97 -13.46 14.64
C SER A 86 14.20 -12.21 15.09
N VAL A 87 13.73 -11.38 14.17
CA VAL A 87 13.08 -10.10 14.45
C VAL A 87 11.68 -10.09 13.87
N VAL A 88 10.72 -9.62 14.66
CA VAL A 88 9.35 -9.37 14.22
C VAL A 88 9.22 -7.89 13.87
N PHE A 89 8.78 -7.58 12.66
CA PHE A 89 8.47 -6.22 12.25
C PHE A 89 7.04 -5.87 12.66
N VAL A 90 6.88 -4.72 13.32
CA VAL A 90 5.58 -4.17 13.70
C VAL A 90 5.47 -2.76 13.15
N SER A 91 4.42 -2.52 12.37
CA SER A 91 4.03 -1.18 11.93
C SER A 91 2.54 -1.12 11.68
N PHE A 92 1.90 -0.05 12.16
CA PHE A 92 0.49 0.23 11.93
C PHE A 92 0.27 1.26 10.82
N GLY A 93 1.33 1.64 10.09
CA GLY A 93 1.26 2.73 9.11
C GLY A 93 1.09 4.11 9.76
N SER A 94 0.85 5.11 8.92
CA SER A 94 0.91 6.53 9.30
C SER A 94 -0.40 7.15 9.82
N ILE A 95 -1.53 6.47 9.66
CA ILE A 95 -2.88 7.02 9.92
C ILE A 95 -3.53 6.38 11.16
N THR A 96 -2.94 5.31 11.69
CA THR A 96 -3.55 4.57 12.79
C THR A 96 -3.67 5.41 14.06
N VAL A 97 -4.88 5.47 14.60
CA VAL A 97 -5.19 6.04 15.91
C VAL A 97 -5.35 4.89 16.90
N THR A 98 -4.51 4.86 17.92
CA THR A 98 -4.52 3.85 18.97
C THR A 98 -4.50 4.52 20.33
N THR A 99 -5.19 3.94 21.31
CA THR A 99 -5.18 4.47 22.67
C THR A 99 -3.90 4.07 23.40
N ASN A 100 -3.53 4.83 24.42
CA ASN A 100 -2.38 4.46 25.27
C ASN A 100 -2.53 3.07 25.87
N GLN A 101 -3.76 2.66 26.21
CA GLN A 101 -4.01 1.33 26.76
C GLN A 101 -3.73 0.23 25.72
N GLN A 102 -4.21 0.41 24.47
CA GLN A 102 -3.93 -0.53 23.38
C GLN A 102 -2.43 -0.62 23.07
N MET A 103 -1.69 0.48 23.22
CA MET A 103 -0.23 0.49 23.06
C MET A 103 0.53 -0.19 24.20
N VAL A 104 -0.06 -0.27 25.40
CA VAL A 104 0.52 -1.00 26.54
C VAL A 104 0.21 -2.49 26.46
N GLU A 105 -0.96 -2.84 25.90
CA GLU A 105 -1.35 -4.24 25.69
C GLU A 105 -0.57 -4.91 24.55
N PHE A 106 -0.03 -4.13 23.62
CA PHE A 106 0.80 -4.59 22.51
C PHE A 106 2.26 -4.80 22.92
#